data_AF-A0A968YT21-F1
#
_entry.id   AF-A0A968YT21-F1
#
_cell.length_a   1.000
_cell.length_b   1.000
_cell.length_c   1.000
_cell.angle_alpha   90.00
_cell.angle_beta   90.00
_cell.angle_gamma   90.00
#
_symmetry.space_group_name_H-M   'P 1'
#
loop_
_entity.id
_entity.type
_entity.pdbx_description
1 polymer ?
#
loop_
_entity_poly.entity_id
_entity_poly.type
_entity_poly.pdbx_seq_one_letter_code
_entity_poly.pdbx_strand_id
1 'polypeptide(L)'
;MKQRLGFVQHCVLFATPLIASSALGIAPSQAATFAYSEGEFNFTNINQTPLTIGTQTDTNTIGIGNGGTVDTLAQAEATFVASPAEAFNLSLSEAFGENKDYLGLAESEATVIGEFVVDAGTSFSFDFTADFNLYTSIDNPPVENAKAAGDISFALIDTTNNSVLDFFSLTGNLNTQGDDDFLTYEKSDNVTLSDPVTTSNFGGNEESATASIQGSVQRSFDDITSLALVEVKSNQVRVTAPEPSGSLALLSCCSVIGVVTRARRKAMTLARSLKENNC
;
A
#
# COMPACT_ATOMS: atom_id res chain seq x y z
N MET A 1 -1.78 79.70 34.25
CA MET A 1 -3.23 79.44 34.29
C MET A 1 -3.79 79.50 32.88
N LYS A 2 -4.45 78.42 32.42
CA LYS A 2 -5.42 78.30 31.30
C LYS A 2 -4.92 78.69 29.88
N GLN A 3 -4.62 77.74 29.00
CA GLN A 3 -5.47 76.88 28.15
C GLN A 3 -6.11 77.55 26.90
N ARG A 4 -5.87 76.85 25.76
CA ARG A 4 -6.68 76.70 24.52
C ARG A 4 -6.59 77.83 23.48
N LEU A 5 -6.72 77.61 22.17
CA LEU A 5 -6.65 76.45 21.23
C LEU A 5 -6.98 77.07 19.85
N GLY A 6 -6.31 76.66 18.77
CA GLY A 6 -6.99 76.58 17.47
C GLY A 6 -6.26 77.12 16.23
N PHE A 7 -6.14 76.22 15.23
CA PHE A 7 -6.16 76.44 13.76
C PHE A 7 -4.91 77.11 13.12
N VAL A 8 -4.33 76.67 12.00
CA VAL A 8 -4.59 75.55 11.07
C VAL A 8 -3.37 75.36 10.14
N GLN A 9 -3.24 74.15 9.59
CA GLN A 9 -2.50 73.67 8.40
C GLN A 9 -1.34 74.50 7.84
N HIS A 10 -0.19 73.84 7.67
CA HIS A 10 0.54 73.81 6.39
C HIS A 10 1.13 72.40 6.20
N CYS A 11 0.71 71.74 5.12
CA CYS A 11 1.36 70.53 4.59
C CYS A 11 2.67 70.93 3.90
N VAL A 12 3.76 70.20 4.11
CA VAL A 12 4.61 69.62 3.03
C VAL A 12 5.48 68.52 3.66
N LEU A 13 5.45 67.35 3.02
CA LEU A 13 6.19 66.13 3.30
C LEU A 13 7.71 66.30 3.20
N PHE A 14 8.47 65.54 4.00
CA PHE A 14 9.66 64.85 3.47
C PHE A 14 9.73 63.41 4.00
N ALA A 15 9.95 62.53 3.02
CA ALA A 15 9.82 61.08 3.06
C ALA A 15 10.76 60.39 4.05
N THR A 16 10.21 59.39 4.74
CA THR A 16 10.97 58.29 5.33
C THR A 16 11.53 57.39 4.22
N PRO A 17 12.79 56.93 4.27
CA PRO A 17 13.23 55.83 3.43
C PRO A 17 12.56 54.55 3.96
N LEU A 18 11.55 54.09 3.24
CA LEU A 18 11.05 52.73 3.37
C LEU A 18 12.16 51.83 2.84
N ILE A 19 12.82 51.09 3.73
CA ILE A 19 13.67 49.97 3.33
C ILE A 19 12.72 48.97 2.68
N ALA A 20 12.61 49.04 1.36
CA ALA A 20 12.09 47.96 0.55
C ALA A 20 13.14 46.84 0.63
N SER A 21 13.09 46.07 1.72
CA SER A 21 13.62 44.72 1.72
C SER A 21 12.77 43.96 0.71
N SER A 22 13.23 43.96 -0.54
CA SER A 22 12.80 43.03 -1.57
C SER A 22 13.08 41.63 -1.01
N ALA A 23 12.08 41.07 -0.32
CA ALA A 23 11.93 39.63 -0.30
C ALA A 23 11.85 39.26 -1.79
N LEU A 24 12.94 38.70 -2.31
CA LEU A 24 12.85 37.86 -3.48
C LEU A 24 11.91 36.75 -3.04
N GLY A 25 10.61 36.97 -3.27
CA GLY A 25 9.63 35.91 -3.20
C GLY A 25 10.14 34.88 -4.19
N ILE A 26 10.68 33.78 -3.68
CA ILE A 26 10.89 32.59 -4.46
C ILE A 26 9.51 32.35 -5.08
N ALA A 27 9.38 32.55 -6.39
CA ALA A 27 8.16 32.16 -7.09
C ALA A 27 7.87 30.73 -6.64
N PRO A 28 6.62 30.38 -6.26
CA PRO A 28 6.34 29.02 -5.82
C PRO A 28 6.92 28.09 -6.89
N SER A 29 7.94 27.30 -6.53
CA SER A 29 8.35 26.20 -7.38
C SER A 29 7.10 25.36 -7.48
N GLN A 30 6.60 25.15 -8.69
CA GLN A 30 5.50 24.20 -8.87
C GLN A 30 6.05 22.88 -8.38
N ALA A 31 5.49 22.40 -7.27
CA ALA A 31 5.96 21.23 -6.57
C ALA A 31 5.16 20.05 -7.12
N ALA A 32 5.81 19.14 -7.83
CA ALA A 32 5.20 17.90 -8.30
C ALA A 32 5.69 16.72 -7.46
N THR A 33 4.75 15.92 -7.00
CA THR A 33 5.04 14.65 -6.33
C THR A 33 4.24 13.53 -6.95
N PHE A 34 4.85 12.36 -7.02
CA PHE A 34 4.22 11.16 -7.52
C PHE A 34 4.62 9.97 -6.65
N ALA A 35 3.67 9.11 -6.37
CA ALA A 35 3.91 7.84 -5.69
C ALA A 35 3.02 6.76 -6.29
N TYR A 36 3.61 5.58 -6.51
CA TYR A 36 2.98 4.44 -7.13
C TYR A 36 3.41 3.16 -6.43
N SER A 37 2.43 2.30 -6.15
CA SER A 37 2.63 1.01 -5.53
C SER A 37 1.69 -0.01 -6.16
N GLU A 38 2.25 -1.05 -6.75
CA GLU A 38 1.49 -2.12 -7.39
C GLU A 38 2.03 -3.49 -6.96
N GLY A 39 1.11 -4.41 -6.71
CA GLY A 39 1.39 -5.83 -6.53
C GLY A 39 0.43 -6.67 -7.35
N GLU A 40 0.98 -7.61 -8.11
CA GLU A 40 0.26 -8.64 -8.85
C GLU A 40 0.68 -10.03 -8.34
N PHE A 41 -0.29 -10.95 -8.21
CA PHE A 41 0.02 -12.33 -7.86
C PHE A 41 -0.90 -13.28 -8.62
N ASN A 42 -0.33 -14.41 -9.05
CA ASN A 42 -1.05 -15.45 -9.77
C ASN A 42 -0.69 -16.82 -9.20
N PHE A 43 -1.70 -17.62 -8.89
CA PHE A 43 -1.59 -19.06 -8.66
C PHE A 43 -2.00 -19.82 -9.91
N THR A 44 -1.13 -20.72 -10.35
CA THR A 44 -1.39 -21.61 -11.49
C THR A 44 -1.09 -23.06 -11.11
N ASN A 45 -1.55 -23.99 -11.95
CA ASN A 45 -1.28 -25.42 -11.78
C ASN A 45 -1.66 -25.97 -10.39
N ILE A 46 -2.70 -25.43 -9.76
CA ILE A 46 -3.21 -25.98 -8.49
C ILE A 46 -3.75 -27.39 -8.80
N ASN A 47 -3.13 -28.41 -8.21
CA ASN A 47 -3.38 -29.80 -8.61
C ASN A 47 -4.60 -30.43 -7.92
N GLN A 48 -5.32 -29.68 -7.08
CA GLN A 48 -6.54 -30.09 -6.40
C GLN A 48 -7.69 -29.15 -6.78
N THR A 49 -8.91 -29.68 -6.83
CA THR A 49 -10.13 -28.87 -6.99
C THR A 49 -10.53 -28.27 -5.64
N PRO A 50 -10.74 -26.94 -5.54
CA PRO A 50 -11.19 -26.34 -4.29
C PRO A 50 -12.63 -26.76 -3.97
N LEU A 51 -12.89 -27.04 -2.69
CA LEU A 51 -14.24 -27.22 -2.15
C LEU A 51 -15.00 -25.90 -2.11
N THR A 52 -14.30 -24.82 -1.78
CA THR A 52 -14.85 -23.47 -1.69
C THR A 52 -13.76 -22.48 -2.09
N ILE A 53 -14.20 -21.39 -2.72
CA ILE A 53 -13.36 -20.27 -3.13
C ILE A 53 -13.90 -18.98 -2.53
N GLY A 54 -13.03 -18.02 -2.28
CA GLY A 54 -13.39 -16.71 -1.78
C GLY A 54 -12.47 -15.63 -2.33
N THR A 55 -13.01 -14.46 -2.56
CA THR A 55 -12.24 -13.27 -2.95
C THR A 55 -12.72 -12.07 -2.15
N GLN A 56 -11.81 -11.12 -1.89
CA GLN A 56 -12.13 -9.85 -1.26
C GLN A 56 -11.25 -8.76 -1.84
N THR A 57 -11.81 -7.57 -2.04
CA THR A 57 -11.08 -6.36 -2.40
C THR A 57 -11.52 -5.20 -1.49
N ASP A 58 -10.61 -4.28 -1.21
CA ASP A 58 -10.89 -3.02 -0.52
C ASP A 58 -10.03 -1.92 -1.15
N THR A 59 -10.57 -0.70 -1.23
CA THR A 59 -9.89 0.44 -1.82
C THR A 59 -10.32 1.72 -1.11
N ASN A 60 -9.37 2.58 -0.79
CA ASN A 60 -9.63 3.84 -0.09
C ASN A 60 -8.73 4.94 -0.66
N THR A 61 -9.28 6.15 -0.83
CA THR A 61 -8.53 7.30 -1.32
C THR A 61 -8.90 8.57 -0.56
N ILE A 62 -7.92 9.45 -0.37
CA ILE A 62 -8.11 10.77 0.23
C ILE A 62 -7.29 11.78 -0.57
N GLY A 63 -7.97 12.72 -1.23
CA GLY A 63 -7.34 13.89 -1.86
C GLY A 63 -7.77 15.17 -1.16
N ILE A 64 -6.80 15.95 -0.69
CA ILE A 64 -7.02 17.29 -0.10
C ILE A 64 -6.10 18.27 -0.82
N GLY A 65 -6.68 19.26 -1.50
CA GLY A 65 -5.95 20.37 -2.11
C GLY A 65 -6.44 21.72 -1.58
N ASN A 66 -5.52 22.56 -1.10
CA ASN A 66 -5.81 23.90 -0.60
C ASN A 66 -4.88 24.95 -1.22
N GLY A 67 -4.78 24.94 -2.55
CA GLY A 67 -3.84 25.76 -3.30
C GLY A 67 -3.09 25.01 -4.40
N GLY A 68 -3.27 23.69 -4.46
CA GLY A 68 -2.73 22.79 -5.46
C GLY A 68 -3.73 21.72 -5.85
N THR A 69 -3.30 20.87 -6.79
CA THR A 69 -4.09 19.77 -7.35
C THR A 69 -3.59 18.47 -6.74
N VAL A 70 -4.50 17.53 -6.51
CA VAL A 70 -4.16 16.19 -6.05
C VAL A 70 -5.09 15.18 -6.69
N ASP A 71 -4.50 14.14 -7.26
CA ASP A 71 -5.18 13.00 -7.85
C ASP A 71 -4.75 11.73 -7.11
N THR A 72 -5.71 10.88 -6.78
CA THR A 72 -5.48 9.63 -6.04
C THR A 72 -6.30 8.51 -6.65
N LEU A 73 -5.67 7.38 -6.91
CA LEU A 73 -6.28 6.20 -7.49
C LEU A 73 -5.94 4.97 -6.64
N ALA A 74 -6.96 4.18 -6.32
CA ALA A 74 -6.79 2.85 -5.74
C ALA A 74 -7.61 1.86 -6.57
N GLN A 75 -6.98 0.75 -6.96
CA GLN A 75 -7.60 -0.33 -7.72
C GLN A 75 -7.24 -1.66 -7.07
N ALA A 76 -8.22 -2.56 -6.99
CA ALA A 76 -8.04 -3.90 -6.49
C ALA A 76 -8.91 -4.88 -7.29
N GLU A 77 -8.32 -6.00 -7.69
CA GLU A 77 -8.99 -7.07 -8.44
C GLU A 77 -8.66 -8.41 -7.79
N ALA A 78 -9.63 -9.31 -7.70
CA ALA A 78 -9.40 -10.65 -7.19
C ALA A 78 -10.35 -11.66 -7.85
N THR A 79 -9.78 -12.70 -8.45
CA THR A 79 -10.50 -13.76 -9.15
C THR A 79 -9.97 -15.12 -8.73
N PHE A 80 -10.86 -16.08 -8.51
CA PHE A 80 -10.52 -17.48 -8.32
C PHE A 80 -11.40 -18.32 -9.25
N VAL A 81 -10.80 -19.11 -10.12
CA VAL A 81 -11.47 -20.09 -10.98
C VAL A 81 -11.29 -21.47 -10.38
N ALA A 82 -12.37 -22.24 -10.23
CA ALA A 82 -12.34 -23.54 -9.56
C ALA A 82 -11.97 -24.72 -10.49
N SER A 83 -12.10 -24.56 -11.81
CA SER A 83 -11.83 -25.63 -12.79
C SER A 83 -11.46 -25.07 -14.17
N PRO A 84 -10.18 -25.15 -14.59
CA PRO A 84 -9.03 -25.53 -13.76
C PRO A 84 -8.84 -24.58 -12.58
N ALA A 85 -8.22 -25.07 -11.51
CA ALA A 85 -8.02 -24.30 -10.28
C ALA A 85 -6.88 -23.29 -10.45
N GLU A 86 -7.21 -22.01 -10.53
CA GLU A 86 -6.29 -20.88 -10.75
C GLU A 86 -6.82 -19.64 -10.04
N ALA A 87 -5.94 -18.74 -9.61
CA ALA A 87 -6.37 -17.52 -8.95
C ALA A 87 -5.42 -16.36 -9.26
N PHE A 88 -6.00 -15.17 -9.44
CA PHE A 88 -5.28 -13.96 -9.79
C PHE A 88 -5.78 -12.82 -8.92
N ASN A 89 -4.89 -11.95 -8.48
CA ASN A 89 -5.28 -10.68 -7.89
C ASN A 89 -4.22 -9.58 -8.05
N LEU A 90 -4.72 -8.35 -8.12
CA LEU A 90 -4.00 -7.10 -8.32
C LEU A 90 -4.38 -6.13 -7.21
N SER A 91 -3.40 -5.36 -6.74
CA SER A 91 -3.59 -4.23 -5.85
C SER A 91 -2.69 -3.09 -6.32
N LEU A 92 -3.29 -1.95 -6.67
CA LEU A 92 -2.61 -0.76 -7.19
C LEU A 92 -3.05 0.46 -6.41
N SER A 93 -2.09 1.28 -5.98
CA SER A 93 -2.29 2.57 -5.33
C SER A 93 -1.39 3.61 -5.99
N GLU A 94 -1.97 4.73 -6.36
CA GLU A 94 -1.29 5.84 -7.03
C GLU A 94 -1.75 7.17 -6.45
N ALA A 95 -0.81 8.11 -6.29
CA ALA A 95 -1.12 9.48 -5.92
C ALA A 95 -0.18 10.45 -6.62
N PHE A 96 -0.76 11.53 -7.12
CA PHE A 96 -0.07 12.63 -7.74
C PHE A 96 -0.49 13.94 -7.09
N GLY A 97 0.46 14.84 -6.84
CA GLY A 97 0.20 16.17 -6.30
C GLY A 97 0.98 17.22 -7.07
N GLU A 98 0.36 18.37 -7.32
CA GLU A 98 0.98 19.49 -8.01
C GLU A 98 0.72 20.82 -7.29
N ASN A 99 1.69 21.73 -7.33
CA ASN A 99 1.70 23.06 -6.74
C ASN A 99 1.97 23.07 -5.23
N LYS A 100 0.98 23.40 -4.39
CA LYS A 100 1.19 23.60 -2.95
C LYS A 100 -0.03 23.23 -2.14
N ASP A 101 0.19 23.03 -0.85
CA ASP A 101 -0.83 22.78 0.16
C ASP A 101 -1.73 21.59 -0.21
N TYR A 102 -1.13 20.42 -0.46
CA TYR A 102 -1.86 19.19 -0.78
C TYR A 102 -1.48 17.97 0.06
N LEU A 103 -2.41 17.01 0.14
CA LEU A 103 -2.25 15.66 0.66
C LEU A 103 -3.02 14.68 -0.23
N GLY A 104 -2.30 13.69 -0.77
CA GLY A 104 -2.89 12.54 -1.47
C GLY A 104 -2.57 11.25 -0.72
N LEU A 105 -3.57 10.41 -0.52
CA LEU A 105 -3.45 9.05 0.02
C LEU A 105 -4.27 8.10 -0.87
N ALA A 106 -3.69 6.95 -1.20
CA ALA A 106 -4.42 5.84 -1.79
C ALA A 106 -3.97 4.54 -1.16
N GLU A 107 -4.93 3.64 -0.93
CA GLU A 107 -4.76 2.34 -0.31
C GLU A 107 -5.61 1.32 -1.08
N SER A 108 -5.05 0.16 -1.36
CA SER A 108 -5.74 -0.96 -1.98
C SER A 108 -5.33 -2.28 -1.33
N GLU A 109 -6.29 -3.20 -1.26
CA GLU A 109 -6.11 -4.54 -0.75
C GLU A 109 -6.83 -5.54 -1.64
N ALA A 110 -6.22 -6.71 -1.86
CA ALA A 110 -6.84 -7.82 -2.55
C ALA A 110 -6.53 -9.14 -1.85
N THR A 111 -7.48 -10.07 -1.87
CA THR A 111 -7.35 -11.38 -1.21
C THR A 111 -8.01 -12.45 -2.05
N VAL A 112 -7.35 -13.60 -2.17
CA VAL A 112 -7.92 -14.83 -2.73
C VAL A 112 -7.79 -15.98 -1.72
N ILE A 113 -8.81 -16.82 -1.66
CA ILE A 113 -8.90 -17.96 -0.73
C ILE A 113 -9.37 -19.17 -1.52
N GLY A 114 -8.66 -20.29 -1.39
CA GLY A 114 -9.09 -21.60 -1.84
C GLY A 114 -9.03 -22.60 -0.70
N GLU A 115 -10.11 -23.34 -0.48
CA GLU A 115 -10.17 -24.42 0.50
C GLU A 115 -10.16 -25.77 -0.19
N PHE A 116 -9.34 -26.70 0.30
CA PHE A 116 -9.10 -27.99 -0.33
C PHE A 116 -9.19 -29.12 0.70
N VAL A 117 -9.52 -30.31 0.22
CA VAL A 117 -9.30 -31.55 0.97
C VAL A 117 -8.36 -32.40 0.14
N VAL A 118 -7.29 -32.87 0.79
CA VAL A 118 -6.24 -33.68 0.18
C VAL A 118 -6.31 -35.06 0.79
N ASP A 119 -6.44 -36.08 -0.06
CA ASP A 119 -6.49 -37.47 0.39
C ASP A 119 -5.12 -37.93 0.91
N ALA A 120 -5.13 -38.87 1.85
CA ALA A 120 -3.94 -39.52 2.36
C ALA A 120 -3.09 -40.12 1.22
N GLY A 121 -1.78 -39.89 1.25
CA GLY A 121 -0.84 -40.35 0.24
C GLY A 121 -0.87 -39.58 -1.09
N THR A 122 -1.65 -38.49 -1.19
CA THR A 122 -1.68 -37.59 -2.35
C THR A 122 -0.93 -36.30 -2.06
N SER A 123 -0.45 -35.63 -3.12
CA SER A 123 0.26 -34.36 -3.00
C SER A 123 -0.66 -33.16 -3.26
N PHE A 124 -0.43 -32.07 -2.54
CA PHE A 124 -0.92 -30.74 -2.86
C PHE A 124 0.22 -29.92 -3.48
N SER A 125 -0.02 -29.30 -4.62
CA SER A 125 0.97 -28.46 -5.29
C SER A 125 0.33 -27.33 -6.07
N PHE A 126 1.09 -26.25 -6.23
CA PHE A 126 0.77 -25.12 -7.08
C PHE A 126 2.06 -24.40 -7.48
N ASP A 127 1.98 -23.68 -8.59
CA ASP A 127 2.99 -22.70 -9.01
C ASP A 127 2.46 -21.30 -8.74
N PHE A 128 3.37 -20.33 -8.60
CA PHE A 128 2.98 -18.94 -8.46
C PHE A 128 3.94 -17.97 -9.14
N THR A 129 3.41 -16.80 -9.50
CA THR A 129 4.19 -15.63 -9.90
C THR A 129 3.77 -14.44 -9.05
N ALA A 130 4.73 -13.58 -8.72
CA ALA A 130 4.53 -12.35 -7.97
C ALA A 130 5.34 -11.23 -8.63
N ASP A 131 4.65 -10.18 -9.06
CA ASP A 131 5.26 -8.96 -9.60
C ASP A 131 4.92 -7.79 -8.68
N PHE A 132 5.92 -6.97 -8.39
CA PHE A 132 5.81 -5.89 -7.41
C PHE A 132 6.59 -4.67 -7.87
N ASN A 133 5.93 -3.52 -7.89
CA ASN A 133 6.49 -2.28 -8.42
C ASN A 133 6.20 -1.13 -7.46
N LEU A 134 7.26 -0.45 -7.01
CA LEU A 134 7.18 0.79 -6.25
C LEU A 134 7.94 1.88 -7.01
N TYR A 135 7.38 3.08 -7.03
CA TYR A 135 8.03 4.26 -7.58
C TYR A 135 7.61 5.52 -6.82
N THR A 136 8.56 6.42 -6.59
CA THR A 136 8.32 7.74 -5.99
C THR A 136 9.10 8.80 -6.77
N SER A 137 8.57 10.03 -6.81
CA SER A 137 9.25 11.17 -7.41
C SER A 137 8.83 12.48 -6.72
N ILE A 138 9.80 13.38 -6.52
CA ILE A 138 9.61 14.75 -6.00
C ILE A 138 10.49 15.77 -6.75
N ASP A 139 10.05 17.03 -6.86
CA ASP A 139 10.84 18.09 -7.51
C ASP A 139 11.70 18.91 -6.53
N ASN A 140 11.16 19.22 -5.35
CA ASN A 140 11.66 20.24 -4.42
C ASN A 140 11.81 19.70 -2.99
N PRO A 141 12.81 18.86 -2.72
CA PRO A 141 13.15 18.49 -1.35
C PRO A 141 13.63 19.72 -0.54
N PRO A 142 13.38 19.77 0.79
CA PRO A 142 12.63 18.82 1.61
C PRO A 142 11.16 19.25 1.81
N VAL A 143 10.60 20.07 0.92
CA VAL A 143 9.22 20.59 1.08
C VAL A 143 8.20 19.53 0.66
N GLU A 144 8.62 18.62 -0.21
CA GLU A 144 7.81 17.58 -0.82
C GLU A 144 8.16 16.19 -0.28
N ASN A 145 7.15 15.35 -0.07
CA ASN A 145 7.33 13.96 0.32
C ASN A 145 6.42 13.06 -0.51
N ALA A 146 7.02 12.05 -1.14
CA ALA A 146 6.35 10.93 -1.76
C ALA A 146 6.76 9.64 -1.02
N LYS A 147 5.77 8.79 -0.71
CA LYS A 147 5.95 7.46 -0.14
C LYS A 147 5.15 6.42 -0.90
N ALA A 148 5.73 5.25 -1.09
CA ALA A 148 5.06 4.08 -1.67
C ALA A 148 5.46 2.83 -0.88
N ALA A 149 4.50 2.04 -0.45
CA ALA A 149 4.75 0.82 0.30
C ALA A 149 3.75 -0.26 -0.10
N GLY A 150 4.14 -1.52 0.02
CA GLY A 150 3.22 -2.61 -0.19
C GLY A 150 3.77 -3.95 0.26
N ASP A 151 2.86 -4.91 0.35
CA ASP A 151 3.15 -6.29 0.67
C ASP A 151 2.35 -7.25 -0.20
N ILE A 152 2.97 -8.38 -0.52
CA ILE A 152 2.37 -9.55 -1.14
C ILE A 152 2.67 -10.75 -0.25
N SER A 153 1.68 -11.55 0.09
CA SER A 153 1.91 -12.75 0.89
C SER A 153 0.93 -13.86 0.60
N PHE A 154 1.39 -15.11 0.69
CA PHE A 154 0.49 -16.26 0.82
C PHE A 154 0.84 -17.11 2.03
N ALA A 155 -0.16 -17.84 2.50
CA ALA A 155 -0.02 -18.90 3.48
C ALA A 155 -0.84 -20.12 3.06
N LEU A 156 -0.22 -21.29 3.17
CA LEU A 156 -0.89 -22.58 3.14
C LEU A 156 -1.14 -23.03 4.58
N ILE A 157 -2.40 -23.23 4.94
CA ILE A 157 -2.83 -23.46 6.32
C ILE A 157 -3.50 -24.84 6.39
N ASP A 158 -3.05 -25.68 7.32
CA ASP A 158 -3.80 -26.86 7.75
C ASP A 158 -4.93 -26.41 8.66
N THR A 159 -6.17 -26.54 8.20
CA THR A 159 -7.36 -26.11 8.94
C THR A 159 -7.83 -27.13 9.96
N THR A 160 -7.38 -28.39 9.85
CA THR A 160 -7.61 -29.44 10.85
C THR A 160 -6.81 -29.15 12.12
N ASN A 161 -5.53 -28.81 11.96
CA ASN A 161 -4.59 -28.55 13.07
C ASN A 161 -4.40 -27.05 13.38
N ASN A 162 -4.98 -26.15 12.57
CA ASN A 162 -4.85 -24.70 12.68
C ASN A 162 -3.39 -24.21 12.70
N SER A 163 -2.59 -24.72 11.77
CA SER A 163 -1.16 -24.41 11.65
C SER A 163 -0.79 -23.93 10.25
N VAL A 164 0.07 -22.92 10.15
CA VAL A 164 0.67 -22.50 8.88
C VAL A 164 1.73 -23.52 8.48
N LEU A 165 1.56 -24.13 7.31
CA LEU A 165 2.45 -25.14 6.77
C LEU A 165 3.59 -24.52 5.94
N ASP A 166 3.22 -23.60 5.05
CA ASP A 166 4.13 -22.88 4.16
C ASP A 166 3.67 -21.44 3.98
N PHE A 167 4.61 -20.56 3.68
CA PHE A 167 4.33 -19.16 3.40
C PHE A 167 5.39 -18.54 2.48
N PHE A 168 5.00 -17.45 1.84
CA PHE A 168 5.86 -16.51 1.14
C PHE A 168 5.40 -15.09 1.47
N SER A 169 6.35 -14.16 1.57
CA SER A 169 6.08 -12.74 1.74
C SER A 169 7.09 -11.93 0.95
N LEU A 170 6.63 -10.87 0.31
CA LEU A 170 7.41 -9.85 -0.39
C LEU A 170 6.92 -8.49 0.13
N THR A 171 7.82 -7.62 0.53
CA THR A 171 7.49 -6.31 1.09
C THR A 171 8.49 -5.27 0.64
N GLY A 172 8.00 -4.08 0.35
CA GLY A 172 8.87 -2.94 0.08
C GLY A 172 8.29 -1.62 0.56
N ASN A 173 9.17 -0.65 0.70
CA ASN A 173 8.88 0.71 1.12
C ASN A 173 9.86 1.65 0.42
N LEU A 174 9.35 2.78 -0.06
CA LEU A 174 10.08 3.92 -0.60
C LEU A 174 9.64 5.19 0.11
N ASN A 175 10.58 6.05 0.47
CA ASN A 175 10.33 7.31 1.14
C ASN A 175 11.43 8.34 0.83
N THR A 176 11.13 9.22 -0.13
CA THR A 176 11.98 10.33 -0.59
C THR A 176 12.54 11.29 0.48
N GLN A 177 12.02 11.29 1.71
CA GLN A 177 12.56 12.10 2.83
C GLN A 177 13.22 11.27 3.96
N GLY A 178 13.28 9.94 3.83
CA GLY A 178 13.81 9.03 4.84
C GLY A 178 14.90 8.13 4.30
N ASP A 179 15.51 7.35 5.21
CA ASP A 179 16.47 6.29 4.89
C ASP A 179 15.86 4.89 5.15
N ASP A 180 14.53 4.81 5.22
CA ASP A 180 13.77 3.59 5.54
C ASP A 180 13.34 2.80 4.29
N ASP A 181 14.05 3.00 3.17
CA ASP A 181 13.82 2.29 1.93
C ASP A 181 14.27 0.82 2.03
N PHE A 182 13.43 -0.09 1.56
CA PHE A 182 13.80 -1.49 1.45
C PHE A 182 12.94 -2.24 0.42
N LEU A 183 13.46 -3.37 -0.02
CA LEU A 183 12.75 -4.41 -0.76
C LEU A 183 13.27 -5.76 -0.26
N THR A 184 12.40 -6.59 0.29
CA THR A 184 12.78 -7.88 0.87
C THR A 184 11.71 -8.92 0.63
N TYR A 185 12.12 -10.19 0.63
CA TYR A 185 11.20 -11.31 0.62
C TYR A 185 11.65 -12.39 1.60
N GLU A 186 10.67 -13.14 2.08
CA GLU A 186 10.86 -14.27 3.00
C GLU A 186 9.97 -15.44 2.56
N LYS A 187 10.39 -16.65 2.91
CA LYS A 187 9.65 -17.87 2.58
C LYS A 187 9.91 -18.98 3.60
N SER A 188 8.98 -19.92 3.67
CA SER A 188 9.22 -21.22 4.31
C SER A 188 10.11 -22.15 3.48
N ASP A 189 10.58 -23.23 4.09
CA ASP A 189 11.53 -24.16 3.47
C ASP A 189 10.97 -24.89 2.24
N ASN A 190 9.67 -25.24 2.21
CA ASN A 190 9.09 -25.98 1.08
C ASN A 190 8.64 -25.10 -0.09
N VAL A 191 8.80 -23.78 0.01
CA VAL A 191 8.62 -22.88 -1.12
C VAL A 191 9.91 -22.86 -1.92
N THR A 192 9.85 -23.23 -3.19
CA THR A 192 10.98 -23.13 -4.12
C THR A 192 10.82 -21.88 -4.96
N LEU A 193 11.88 -21.09 -5.12
CA LEU A 193 11.90 -19.91 -6.00
C LEU A 193 12.82 -20.19 -7.19
N SER A 194 12.42 -19.73 -8.36
CA SER A 194 13.19 -19.81 -9.60
C SER A 194 13.72 -18.42 -9.95
N ASP A 195 15.03 -18.21 -9.76
CA ASP A 195 15.78 -17.00 -10.12
C ASP A 195 15.04 -15.67 -9.81
N PRO A 196 14.74 -15.37 -8.52
CA PRO A 196 14.04 -14.15 -8.15
C PRO A 196 14.83 -12.91 -8.62
N VAL A 197 14.17 -12.04 -9.37
CA VAL A 197 14.77 -10.78 -9.86
C VAL A 197 14.28 -9.65 -8.98
N THR A 198 15.21 -8.92 -8.37
CA THR A 198 14.90 -7.71 -7.60
C THR A 198 15.82 -6.58 -8.07
N THR A 199 15.26 -5.38 -8.27
CA THR A 199 16.04 -4.18 -8.58
C THR A 199 15.58 -3.03 -7.70
N SER A 200 16.51 -2.19 -7.28
CA SER A 200 16.21 -1.01 -6.47
C SER A 200 17.13 0.14 -6.82
N ASN A 201 16.58 1.34 -6.72
CA ASN A 201 17.28 2.60 -6.74
C ASN A 201 16.72 3.45 -5.59
N PHE A 202 17.51 3.61 -4.53
CA PHE A 202 17.09 4.29 -3.31
C PHE A 202 17.78 5.65 -3.18
N GLY A 203 17.07 6.59 -2.56
CA GLY A 203 17.51 7.96 -2.34
C GLY A 203 17.45 8.87 -3.57
N GLY A 204 17.68 10.16 -3.31
CA GLY A 204 17.54 11.21 -4.31
C GLY A 204 16.10 11.69 -4.42
N ASN A 205 15.74 12.21 -5.59
CA ASN A 205 14.41 12.75 -5.85
C ASN A 205 13.48 11.71 -6.51
N GLU A 206 14.02 10.61 -7.02
CA GLU A 206 13.28 9.56 -7.70
C GLU A 206 13.79 8.21 -7.19
N GLU A 207 12.89 7.40 -6.66
CA GLU A 207 13.22 6.10 -6.10
C GLU A 207 12.37 5.02 -6.77
N SER A 208 12.92 3.81 -6.87
CA SER A 208 12.21 2.67 -7.41
C SER A 208 12.61 1.38 -6.74
N ALA A 209 11.67 0.46 -6.64
CA ALA A 209 11.91 -0.91 -6.21
C ALA A 209 11.00 -1.84 -6.99
N THR A 210 11.58 -2.83 -7.67
CA THR A 210 10.81 -3.82 -8.43
C THR A 210 11.24 -5.23 -8.09
N ALA A 211 10.28 -6.15 -8.10
CA ALA A 211 10.53 -7.57 -7.96
C ALA A 211 9.68 -8.36 -8.95
N SER A 212 10.27 -9.41 -9.52
CA SER A 212 9.57 -10.44 -10.28
C SER A 212 10.03 -11.81 -9.78
N ILE A 213 9.11 -12.55 -9.18
CA ILE A 213 9.38 -13.80 -8.47
C ILE A 213 8.48 -14.88 -9.03
N GLN A 214 9.08 -16.02 -9.36
CA GLN A 214 8.35 -17.24 -9.74
C GLN A 214 8.71 -18.34 -8.75
N GLY A 215 7.75 -19.16 -8.39
CA GLY A 215 8.00 -20.24 -7.45
C GLY A 215 6.94 -21.34 -7.48
N SER A 216 7.16 -22.33 -6.63
CA SER A 216 6.26 -23.47 -6.49
C SER A 216 6.27 -24.02 -5.07
N VAL A 217 5.19 -24.72 -4.74
CA VAL A 217 5.02 -25.47 -3.49
C VAL A 217 4.55 -26.88 -3.82
N GLN A 218 5.11 -27.87 -3.14
CA GLN A 218 4.62 -29.24 -3.17
C GLN A 218 4.73 -29.87 -1.79
N ARG A 219 3.64 -30.46 -1.31
CA ARG A 219 3.59 -31.25 -0.08
C ARG A 219 2.84 -32.55 -0.30
N SER A 220 3.15 -33.56 0.49
CA SER A 220 2.35 -34.78 0.62
C SER A 220 1.87 -34.93 2.06
N PHE A 221 0.73 -35.59 2.24
CA PHE A 221 0.12 -35.79 3.55
C PHE A 221 -0.11 -37.27 3.81
N ASP A 222 0.22 -37.74 5.01
CA ASP A 222 0.02 -39.15 5.41
C ASP A 222 -1.44 -39.43 5.76
N ASP A 223 -2.18 -38.41 6.19
CA ASP A 223 -3.60 -38.45 6.53
C ASP A 223 -4.41 -37.51 5.64
N ILE A 224 -5.72 -37.73 5.58
CA ILE A 224 -6.64 -36.78 4.93
C ILE A 224 -6.51 -35.42 5.62
N THR A 225 -6.21 -34.38 4.83
CA THR A 225 -5.91 -33.05 5.36
C THR A 225 -6.78 -31.98 4.71
N SER A 226 -7.38 -31.12 5.53
CA SER A 226 -8.09 -29.93 5.06
C SER A 226 -7.15 -28.74 5.02
N LEU A 227 -7.08 -28.08 3.87
CA LEU A 227 -6.17 -26.97 3.62
C LEU A 227 -6.94 -25.70 3.26
N ALA A 228 -6.39 -24.56 3.67
CA ALA A 228 -6.73 -23.25 3.12
C ALA A 228 -5.49 -22.60 2.53
N LEU A 229 -5.54 -22.27 1.24
CA LEU A 229 -4.57 -21.42 0.58
C LEU A 229 -5.12 -19.99 0.60
N VAL A 230 -4.42 -19.10 1.29
CA VAL A 230 -4.81 -17.70 1.43
C VAL A 230 -3.69 -16.84 0.90
N GLU A 231 -4.01 -15.93 0.00
CA GLU A 231 -3.09 -14.88 -0.45
C GLU A 231 -3.72 -13.52 -0.20
N VAL A 232 -2.88 -12.58 0.22
CA VAL A 232 -3.27 -11.21 0.57
C VAL A 232 -2.21 -10.26 0.04
N LYS A 233 -2.68 -9.13 -0.48
CA LYS A 233 -1.87 -7.96 -0.81
C LYS A 233 -2.41 -6.71 -0.17
N SER A 234 -1.50 -5.78 0.13
CA SER A 234 -1.83 -4.39 0.37
C SER A 234 -0.83 -3.47 -0.30
N ASN A 235 -1.32 -2.38 -0.88
CA ASN A 235 -0.50 -1.31 -1.44
C ASN A 235 -0.99 0.03 -0.90
N GLN A 236 -0.06 0.93 -0.62
CA GLN A 236 -0.36 2.25 -0.09
C GLN A 236 0.62 3.26 -0.65
N VAL A 237 0.12 4.46 -0.92
CA VAL A 237 0.93 5.61 -1.31
C VAL A 237 0.51 6.87 -0.59
N ARG A 238 1.44 7.81 -0.49
CA ARG A 238 1.23 9.14 0.08
C ARG A 238 2.04 10.18 -0.67
N VAL A 239 1.42 11.32 -0.97
CA VAL A 239 2.10 12.51 -1.50
C VAL A 239 1.71 13.78 -0.75
N THR A 240 2.66 14.68 -0.50
CA THR A 240 2.43 15.96 0.20
C THR A 240 3.40 17.06 -0.20
N ALA A 241 2.94 18.31 -0.28
CA ALA A 241 3.80 19.51 -0.36
C ALA A 241 3.07 20.82 0.01
N PRO A 242 3.65 21.68 0.86
CA PRO A 242 3.82 21.41 2.30
C PRO A 242 2.46 21.06 2.95
N GLU A 243 2.46 20.37 4.11
CA GLU A 243 1.22 19.97 4.77
C GLU A 243 0.28 21.16 5.05
N PRO A 244 -0.99 21.14 4.62
CA PRO A 244 -1.95 22.16 4.99
C PRO A 244 -2.01 22.26 6.51
N SER A 245 -1.84 23.47 7.05
CA SER A 245 -1.77 23.75 8.51
C SER A 245 -2.99 23.30 9.35
N GLY A 246 -4.04 22.75 8.71
CA GLY A 246 -5.19 22.11 9.36
C GLY A 246 -5.17 20.56 9.41
N SER A 247 -4.16 19.90 8.83
CA SER A 247 -4.07 18.43 8.65
C SER A 247 -3.80 17.66 9.95
N LEU A 248 -3.02 18.23 10.88
CA LEU A 248 -2.64 17.57 12.14
C LEU A 248 -3.82 17.15 13.04
N ALA A 249 -4.99 17.76 12.87
CA ALA A 249 -6.21 17.42 13.62
C ALA A 249 -7.00 16.25 13.02
N LEU A 250 -6.79 15.91 11.73
CA LEU A 250 -7.51 14.82 11.05
C LEU A 250 -6.74 13.48 11.11
N LEU A 251 -5.42 13.53 11.28
CA LEU A 251 -4.55 12.34 11.30
C LEU A 251 -4.62 11.52 12.61
N SER A 252 -5.23 12.04 13.68
CA SER A 252 -5.42 11.27 14.93
C SER A 252 -6.51 10.20 14.85
N CYS A 253 -7.23 10.06 13.72
CA CYS A 253 -8.36 9.16 13.58
C CYS A 253 -8.07 7.88 12.75
N CYS A 254 -6.95 7.80 12.05
CA CYS A 254 -6.60 6.65 11.22
C CYS A 254 -5.45 5.84 11.84
N SER A 255 -5.68 5.31 13.04
CA SER A 255 -4.74 4.40 13.69
C SER A 255 -4.69 3.03 13.00
N VAL A 256 -3.49 2.70 12.54
CA VAL A 256 -2.95 1.57 11.76
C VAL A 256 -3.07 0.18 12.42
N ILE A 257 -4.14 -0.17 13.15
CA ILE A 257 -4.20 -1.47 13.88
C ILE A 257 -5.48 -2.30 13.61
N GLY A 258 -6.45 -1.76 12.87
CA GLY A 258 -7.77 -2.38 12.72
C GLY A 258 -7.90 -3.54 11.73
N VAL A 259 -7.08 -3.61 10.67
CA VAL A 259 -7.45 -4.36 9.44
C VAL A 259 -6.90 -5.79 9.41
N VAL A 260 -5.65 -6.03 9.81
CA VAL A 260 -5.07 -7.39 9.93
C VAL A 260 -5.86 -8.27 10.91
N THR A 261 -6.43 -7.67 11.96
CA THR A 261 -7.31 -8.40 12.89
C THR A 261 -8.71 -8.66 12.32
N ARG A 262 -9.19 -7.85 11.37
CA ARG A 262 -10.52 -7.99 10.75
C ARG A 262 -10.55 -9.08 9.67
N ALA A 263 -9.51 -9.18 8.85
CA ALA A 263 -9.37 -10.28 7.88
C ALA A 263 -9.22 -11.64 8.60
N ARG A 264 -8.34 -11.74 9.60
CA ARG A 264 -8.20 -12.95 10.44
C ARG A 264 -9.48 -13.30 11.19
N ARG A 265 -10.21 -12.32 11.74
CA ARG A 265 -11.50 -12.55 12.41
C ARG A 265 -12.58 -13.01 11.44
N LYS A 266 -12.67 -12.45 10.22
CA LYS A 266 -13.65 -12.88 9.22
C LYS A 266 -13.36 -14.28 8.70
N ALA A 267 -12.11 -14.63 8.43
CA ALA A 267 -11.70 -15.99 8.06
C ALA A 267 -12.06 -17.00 9.17
N MET A 268 -11.76 -16.71 10.44
CA MET A 268 -12.16 -17.57 11.57
C MET A 268 -13.69 -17.61 11.80
N THR A 269 -14.41 -16.52 11.55
CA THR A 269 -15.88 -16.47 11.75
C THR A 269 -16.62 -17.24 10.65
N LEU A 270 -16.13 -17.18 9.40
CA LEU A 270 -16.67 -17.96 8.30
C LEU A 270 -16.47 -19.47 8.54
N ALA A 271 -15.24 -19.86 8.93
CA ALA A 271 -14.90 -21.24 9.29
C ALA A 271 -15.74 -21.77 10.46
N ARG A 272 -16.09 -20.93 11.44
CA ARG A 272 -16.91 -21.31 12.58
C ARG A 272 -18.39 -21.47 12.24
N SER A 273 -18.97 -20.60 11.40
CA SER A 273 -20.40 -20.66 11.06
C SER A 273 -20.79 -21.89 10.22
N LEU A 274 -19.84 -22.44 9.46
CA LEU A 274 -20.07 -23.63 8.63
C LEU A 274 -19.95 -24.94 9.42
N LYS A 275 -19.24 -24.94 10.54
CA LYS A 275 -19.20 -26.06 11.49
C LYS A 275 -20.53 -26.23 12.24
N GLU A 276 -21.29 -25.14 12.42
CA GLU A 276 -22.59 -25.15 13.10
C GLU A 276 -23.76 -25.52 12.17
N ASN A 277 -23.59 -25.42 10.84
CA ASN A 277 -24.62 -25.77 9.85
C ASN A 277 -24.51 -27.21 9.30
N ASN A 278 -23.49 -27.97 9.71
CA ASN A 278 -23.25 -29.36 9.29
C ASN A 278 -23.38 -30.37 10.45
N CYS A 279 -24.15 -30.02 11.49
CA CYS A 279 -24.49 -30.91 12.61
C CYS A 279 -25.99 -31.19 12.68
#